data_AF-A0AAD8XU81-F1
#
_entry.id   AF-A0AAD8XU81-F1
#
_cell.length_a   1.000
_cell.length_b   1.000
_cell.length_c   1.000
_cell.angle_alpha   90.00
_cell.angle_beta   90.00
_cell.angle_gamma   90.00
#
_symmetry.space_group_name_H-M   'P 1'
#
loop_
_entity.id
_entity.type
_entity.pdbx_description
1 polymer ?
#
loop_
_entity_poly.entity_id
_entity_poly.type
_entity_poly.pdbx_seq_one_letter_code
_entity_poly.pdbx_strand_id
1 'polypeptide(L)'
;MKSFAATIVSLAALFGNTSAFAPGNAFGAQRSAVAPTSPFTQGQSYIASNQPIAIQKQRSSVASVQTMGLFGLGAPEIAIILIAGAFLLGPQKLAELGKEAGKMAGELKEVPKEFQEGLAEGEKMAQATKKEIAESSSATTAEKE
;
A
#
# COMPACT_ATOMS: atom_id res chain seq x y z
N MET A 1 44.94 -4.37 -5.82
CA MET A 1 44.09 -5.57 -5.71
C MET A 1 43.66 -5.89 -4.28
N LYS A 2 44.55 -5.80 -3.28
CA LYS A 2 44.22 -6.10 -1.87
C LYS A 2 43.15 -5.17 -1.25
N SER A 3 43.15 -3.89 -1.62
CA SER A 3 42.15 -2.90 -1.17
C SER A 3 40.74 -3.16 -1.71
N PHE A 4 40.63 -3.66 -2.94
CA PHE A 4 39.35 -3.96 -3.59
C PHE A 4 38.67 -5.21 -2.98
N ALA A 5 39.48 -6.22 -2.66
CA ALA A 5 39.00 -7.40 -1.92
C ALA A 5 38.51 -7.03 -0.52
N ALA A 6 39.21 -6.13 0.18
CA ALA A 6 38.81 -5.65 1.50
C ALA A 6 37.50 -4.83 1.46
N THR A 7 37.29 -4.00 0.44
CA THR A 7 36.02 -3.26 0.27
C THR A 7 34.85 -4.18 -0.06
N ILE A 8 35.05 -5.23 -0.87
CA ILE A 8 34.01 -6.22 -1.15
C ILE A 8 33.65 -7.05 0.10
N VAL A 9 34.66 -7.48 0.88
CA VAL A 9 34.43 -8.23 2.12
C VAL A 9 33.73 -7.39 3.19
N SER A 10 34.10 -6.11 3.32
CA SER A 10 33.43 -5.18 4.24
C SER A 10 31.98 -4.89 3.81
N LEU A 11 31.72 -4.77 2.51
CA LEU A 11 30.38 -4.60 1.97
C LEU A 11 29.52 -5.87 2.18
N ALA A 12 30.10 -7.07 2.03
CA ALA A 12 29.41 -8.34 2.32
C ALA A 12 29.04 -8.49 3.81
N ALA A 13 29.86 -7.98 4.73
CA ALA A 13 29.57 -8.01 6.16
C ALA A 13 28.40 -7.07 6.56
N LEU A 14 28.14 -6.02 5.78
CA LEU A 14 26.96 -5.15 5.94
C LEU A 14 25.67 -5.78 5.41
N PHE A 15 25.75 -6.69 4.43
CA PHE A 15 24.61 -7.46 3.92
C PHE A 15 24.30 -8.71 4.76
N GLY A 16 25.22 -9.17 5.63
CA GLY A 16 25.04 -10.36 6.47
C GLY A 16 23.97 -10.25 7.57
N ASN A 17 23.43 -9.05 7.82
CA ASN A 17 22.38 -8.80 8.82
C ASN A 17 21.01 -8.46 8.21
N THR A 18 20.81 -8.63 6.90
CA THR A 18 19.44 -8.57 6.35
C THR A 18 18.73 -9.86 6.73
N SER A 19 18.05 -9.83 7.87
CA SER A 19 16.97 -10.76 8.20
C SER A 19 15.79 -10.49 7.23
N ALA A 20 16.00 -10.83 5.96
CA ALA A 20 14.93 -11.10 5.01
C ALA A 20 14.37 -12.50 5.31
N PHE A 21 13.92 -12.67 6.55
CA PHE A 21 13.11 -13.78 6.97
C PHE A 21 11.82 -13.10 7.39
N ALA A 22 10.77 -13.23 6.60
CA ALA A 22 9.44 -13.05 7.17
C ALA A 22 9.44 -13.82 8.49
N PRO A 23 8.99 -13.26 9.63
CA PRO A 23 8.78 -14.07 10.80
C PRO A 23 7.69 -15.08 10.41
N GLY A 24 8.13 -16.24 9.94
CA GLY A 24 7.33 -17.44 9.97
C GLY A 24 6.94 -17.52 11.43
N ASN A 25 5.64 -17.39 11.70
CA ASN A 25 5.07 -17.61 13.00
C ASN A 25 5.36 -19.06 13.39
N ALA A 26 6.58 -19.34 13.87
CA ALA A 26 6.83 -20.37 14.86
C ALA A 26 6.32 -19.82 16.19
N PHE A 27 5.03 -19.48 16.23
CA PHE A 27 4.25 -19.41 17.44
C PHE A 27 3.99 -20.85 17.87
N GLY A 28 5.09 -21.54 18.24
CA GLY A 28 5.05 -22.73 19.05
C GLY A 28 4.57 -22.30 20.43
N ALA A 29 3.25 -22.22 20.56
CA ALA A 29 2.56 -22.05 21.82
C ALA A 29 2.99 -23.15 22.80
N GLN A 30 3.88 -22.79 23.71
CA GLN A 30 3.99 -23.41 25.03
C GLN A 30 3.85 -22.29 26.07
N ARG A 31 2.74 -21.54 26.00
CA ARG A 31 2.27 -20.80 27.15
C ARG A 31 1.50 -21.79 28.02
N SER A 32 2.22 -22.45 28.92
CA SER A 32 1.63 -23.09 30.09
C SER A 32 0.93 -22.00 30.91
N ALA A 33 -0.35 -21.76 30.61
CA ALA A 33 -1.18 -20.89 31.42
C ALA A 33 -1.49 -21.63 32.73
N VAL A 34 -0.73 -21.28 33.77
CA VAL A 34 -1.08 -21.58 35.15
C VAL A 34 -2.45 -20.95 35.42
N ALA A 35 -3.42 -21.79 35.77
CA ALA A 35 -4.80 -21.40 36.01
C ALA A 35 -4.89 -20.43 37.21
N PRO A 36 -5.62 -19.30 37.10
CA PRO A 36 -6.01 -18.53 38.28
C PRO A 36 -7.19 -19.23 38.96
N THR A 37 -6.98 -19.65 40.20
CA THR A 37 -7.99 -20.16 41.11
C THR A 37 -9.06 -19.09 41.35
N SER A 38 -10.22 -19.25 40.72
CA SER A 38 -11.45 -18.50 41.06
C SER A 38 -12.66 -19.43 40.91
N PRO A 39 -13.62 -19.42 41.87
CA PRO A 39 -14.67 -20.43 41.99
C PRO A 39 -15.86 -20.20 41.03
N PHE A 40 -15.64 -19.50 39.90
CA PHE A 40 -16.63 -19.33 38.82
C PHE A 40 -16.34 -20.23 37.60
N THR A 41 -15.44 -21.20 37.78
CA THR A 41 -14.90 -22.09 36.73
C THR A 41 -15.81 -23.24 36.35
N GLN A 42 -16.82 -23.57 37.16
CA GLN A 42 -17.71 -24.71 36.88
C GLN A 42 -18.64 -24.44 35.68
N GLY A 43 -18.82 -23.15 35.33
CA GLY A 43 -19.68 -22.75 34.22
C GLY A 43 -19.04 -22.86 32.83
N GLN A 44 -17.74 -22.59 32.74
CA GLN A 44 -17.01 -22.56 31.47
C GLN A 44 -16.67 -23.98 30.98
N SER A 45 -16.47 -24.93 31.90
CA SER A 45 -16.13 -26.32 31.57
C SER A 45 -17.32 -27.09 30.96
N TYR A 46 -18.56 -26.81 31.37
CA TYR A 46 -19.74 -27.43 30.74
C TYR A 46 -19.99 -26.88 29.33
N ILE A 47 -19.72 -25.59 29.10
CA ILE A 47 -19.89 -24.96 27.77
C ILE A 47 -18.88 -25.55 26.80
N ALA A 48 -17.65 -25.81 27.25
CA ALA A 48 -16.59 -26.42 26.44
C ALA A 48 -16.83 -27.91 26.14
N SER A 49 -17.40 -28.67 27.08
CA SER A 49 -17.62 -30.11 26.90
C SER A 49 -18.83 -30.46 26.03
N ASN A 50 -19.81 -29.55 25.91
CA ASN A 50 -21.07 -29.79 25.19
C ASN A 50 -21.20 -29.04 23.86
N GLN A 51 -20.13 -28.45 23.33
CA GLN A 51 -20.16 -27.97 21.94
C GLN A 51 -20.22 -29.19 20.99
N PRO A 52 -21.15 -29.25 20.03
CA PRO A 52 -21.10 -30.27 19.00
C PRO A 52 -19.77 -30.13 18.23
N ILE A 53 -19.13 -31.26 17.91
CA ILE A 53 -17.82 -31.34 17.22
C ILE A 53 -17.78 -30.47 15.95
N ALA A 54 -18.94 -30.22 15.32
CA ALA A 54 -19.11 -29.32 14.19
C ALA A 54 -18.66 -27.86 14.48
N ILE A 55 -18.90 -27.33 15.68
CA ILE A 55 -18.55 -25.95 16.04
C ILE A 55 -17.06 -25.84 16.42
N GLN A 56 -16.50 -26.89 17.03
CA GLN A 56 -15.12 -26.89 17.53
C GLN A 56 -14.07 -26.85 16.41
N LYS A 57 -14.41 -27.35 15.20
CA LYS A 57 -13.53 -27.35 14.03
C LYS A 57 -13.76 -26.20 13.05
N GLN A 58 -14.79 -25.37 13.24
CA GLN A 58 -15.09 -24.26 12.33
C GLN A 58 -14.14 -23.06 12.44
N ARG A 59 -13.18 -23.08 13.38
CA ARG A 59 -12.10 -22.07 13.43
C ARG A 59 -10.93 -22.47 12.54
N SER A 60 -11.20 -22.91 11.31
CA SER A 60 -10.16 -22.98 10.28
C SER A 60 -9.82 -21.54 9.90
N SER A 61 -8.61 -21.12 10.26
CA SER A 61 -8.01 -19.86 9.88
C SER A 61 -8.44 -19.47 8.48
N VAL A 62 -9.10 -18.32 8.32
CA VAL A 62 -8.91 -17.58 7.07
C VAL A 62 -7.40 -17.46 6.95
N ALA A 63 -6.83 -18.15 5.96
CA ALA A 63 -5.39 -18.12 5.76
C ALA A 63 -5.03 -16.64 5.71
N SER A 64 -4.13 -16.19 6.58
CA SER A 64 -3.59 -14.85 6.45
C SER A 64 -2.91 -14.85 5.09
N VAL A 65 -3.63 -14.38 4.05
CA VAL A 65 -3.08 -14.23 2.73
C VAL A 65 -2.00 -13.20 2.93
N GLN A 66 -0.77 -13.68 3.03
CA GLN A 66 0.41 -12.87 3.02
C GLN A 66 0.39 -12.18 1.66
N THR A 67 -0.24 -11.01 1.59
CA THR A 67 -0.25 -10.17 0.40
C THR A 67 1.16 -9.61 0.29
N MET A 68 2.08 -10.42 -0.21
CA MET A 68 3.42 -10.00 -0.59
C MET A 68 3.24 -9.07 -1.80
N GLY A 69 3.06 -7.78 -1.54
CA GLY A 69 3.03 -6.72 -2.56
C GLY A 69 1.94 -6.81 -3.64
N LEU A 70 2.22 -6.17 -4.79
CA LEU A 70 1.42 -6.22 -6.02
C LEU A 70 1.76 -7.53 -6.74
N PHE A 71 0.74 -8.34 -7.06
CA PHE A 71 0.87 -9.66 -7.72
C PHE A 71 1.49 -10.80 -6.88
N GLY A 72 1.49 -10.70 -5.54
CA GLY A 72 2.10 -11.74 -4.70
C GLY A 72 3.63 -11.77 -4.78
N LEU A 73 4.24 -10.75 -5.41
CA LEU A 73 5.67 -10.52 -5.51
C LEU A 73 6.10 -9.55 -4.41
N GLY A 74 7.06 -9.97 -3.59
CA GLY A 74 7.69 -9.12 -2.58
C GLY A 74 8.83 -8.26 -3.16
N ALA A 75 9.38 -7.41 -2.30
CA ALA A 75 10.57 -6.63 -2.63
C ALA A 75 11.78 -7.47 -3.10
N PRO A 76 12.12 -8.63 -2.48
CA PRO A 76 13.26 -9.42 -2.95
C PRO A 76 13.02 -10.04 -4.34
N GLU A 77 11.80 -10.49 -4.65
CA GLU A 77 11.47 -11.04 -5.97
C GLU A 77 11.57 -9.98 -7.06
N ILE A 78 11.05 -8.77 -6.80
CA ILE A 78 11.16 -7.63 -7.73
C ILE A 78 12.63 -7.25 -7.97
N ALA A 79 13.49 -7.31 -6.95
CA ALA A 79 14.90 -7.01 -7.10
C ALA A 79 15.61 -7.98 -8.07
N ILE A 80 15.30 -9.28 -8.00
CA ILE A 80 15.86 -10.29 -8.91
C ILE A 80 15.44 -10.01 -10.37
N ILE A 81 14.17 -9.66 -10.58
CA ILE A 81 13.64 -9.32 -11.91
C ILE A 81 14.33 -8.06 -12.46
N LEU A 82 14.54 -7.03 -11.63
CA LEU A 82 15.26 -5.82 -12.06
C LEU A 82 16.71 -6.11 -12.45
N ILE A 83 17.39 -7.00 -11.73
CA ILE A 83 18.76 -7.41 -12.08
C ILE A 83 18.74 -8.12 -13.44
N ALA A 84 17.85 -9.10 -13.65
CA ALA A 84 17.73 -9.81 -14.92
C ALA A 84 17.39 -8.86 -16.08
N GLY A 85 16.46 -7.93 -15.87
CA GLY A 85 16.10 -6.89 -16.85
C GLY A 85 17.28 -5.97 -17.16
N ALA A 86 18.06 -5.58 -16.15
CA ALA A 86 19.26 -4.76 -16.32
C ALA A 86 20.37 -5.50 -17.09
N PHE A 87 20.48 -6.83 -16.97
CA PHE A 87 21.37 -7.62 -17.80
C PHE A 87 20.91 -7.70 -19.26
N LEU A 88 19.60 -7.83 -19.49
CA LEU A 88 19.03 -7.96 -20.82
C LEU A 88 19.06 -6.64 -21.61
N LEU A 89 18.63 -5.54 -20.99
CA LEU A 89 18.57 -4.21 -21.62
C LEU A 89 19.85 -3.40 -21.43
N GLY A 90 20.63 -3.71 -20.39
CA GLY A 90 21.74 -2.89 -19.90
C GLY A 90 21.28 -1.89 -18.82
N PRO A 91 22.07 -1.67 -17.75
CA PRO A 91 21.71 -0.75 -16.67
C PRO A 91 21.60 0.70 -17.14
N GLN A 92 22.32 1.07 -18.21
CA GLN A 92 22.25 2.41 -18.78
C GLN A 92 20.89 2.69 -19.43
N LYS A 93 20.30 1.71 -20.12
CA LYS A 93 19.00 1.88 -20.79
C LYS A 93 17.84 1.96 -19.82
N LEU A 94 17.86 1.15 -18.75
CA LEU A 94 16.87 1.30 -17.68
C LEU A 94 16.97 2.65 -16.97
N ALA A 95 18.18 3.20 -16.78
CA ALA A 95 18.35 4.52 -16.18
C ALA A 95 17.89 5.66 -17.11
N GLU A 96 18.13 5.53 -18.42
CA GLU A 96 17.66 6.48 -19.44
C GLU A 96 16.12 6.53 -19.47
N LEU A 97 15.46 5.35 -19.55
CA LEU A 97 14.00 5.24 -19.49
C LEU A 97 13.43 5.76 -18.17
N GLY A 98 14.09 5.49 -17.04
CA GLY A 98 13.68 6.00 -15.73
C GLY A 98 13.76 7.53 -15.63
N LYS A 99 14.76 8.16 -16.27
CA LYS A 99 14.86 9.63 -16.34
C LYS A 99 13.75 10.24 -17.20
N GLU A 100 13.48 9.65 -18.36
CA GLU A 100 12.40 10.10 -19.25
C GLU A 100 11.03 9.96 -18.58
N ALA A 101 10.74 8.79 -18.01
CA ALA A 101 9.51 8.54 -17.26
C ALA A 101 9.40 9.43 -16.02
N GLY A 102 10.51 9.70 -15.32
CA GLY A 102 10.55 10.59 -14.18
C GLY A 102 10.27 12.05 -14.54
N LYS A 103 10.78 12.52 -15.70
CA LYS A 103 10.45 13.84 -16.23
C LYS A 103 8.97 13.96 -16.58
N MET A 104 8.43 12.97 -17.28
CA MET A 104 6.99 12.91 -17.59
C MET A 104 6.14 12.89 -16.31
N ALA A 105 6.50 12.08 -15.32
CA ALA A 105 5.81 12.05 -14.03
C ALA A 105 5.93 13.37 -13.25
N GLY A 106 7.02 14.13 -13.42
CA GLY A 106 7.18 15.47 -12.86
C GLY A 106 6.24 16.49 -13.50
N GLU A 107 6.20 16.53 -14.83
CA GLU A 107 5.30 17.40 -15.59
C GLU A 107 3.82 17.07 -15.30
N LEU A 108 3.48 15.79 -15.19
CA LEU A 108 2.14 15.32 -14.81
C LEU A 108 1.71 15.69 -13.39
N LYS A 109 2.59 16.20 -12.51
CA LYS A 109 2.18 16.72 -11.18
C LYS A 109 1.70 18.16 -11.22
N GLU A 110 2.19 18.96 -12.16
CA GLU A 110 1.75 20.35 -12.31
C GLU A 110 0.37 20.41 -12.99
N VAL A 111 0.11 19.52 -13.95
CA VAL A 111 -1.17 19.45 -14.67
C VAL A 111 -2.39 19.30 -13.73
N PRO A 112 -2.42 18.40 -12.73
CA PRO A 112 -3.49 18.34 -11.75
C PRO A 112 -3.66 19.59 -10.88
N LYS A 113 -2.60 20.38 -10.62
CA LYS A 113 -2.71 21.62 -9.86
C LYS A 113 -3.37 22.70 -10.71
N GLU A 114 -2.88 22.88 -11.92
CA GLU A 114 -3.47 23.79 -12.91
C GLU A 114 -4.93 23.41 -13.23
N PHE A 115 -5.23 22.11 -13.28
CA PHE A 115 -6.61 21.63 -13.45
C PHE A 115 -7.51 21.98 -12.26
N GLN A 116 -7.03 21.84 -11.02
CA GLN A 116 -7.78 22.23 -9.83
C GLN A 116 -8.02 23.74 -9.78
N GLU A 117 -7.01 24.55 -10.08
CA GLU A 117 -7.11 26.00 -10.14
C GLU A 117 -8.09 26.44 -11.24
N GLY A 118 -7.98 25.86 -12.44
CA GLY A 118 -8.88 26.12 -13.56
C GLY A 118 -10.33 25.69 -13.28
N LEU A 119 -10.53 24.58 -12.55
CA LEU A 119 -11.87 24.16 -12.11
C LEU A 119 -12.47 25.18 -11.13
N ALA A 120 -11.69 25.61 -10.13
CA ALA A 120 -12.13 26.58 -9.13
C ALA A 120 -12.40 27.97 -9.74
N GLU A 121 -11.61 28.39 -10.72
CA GLU A 121 -11.83 29.62 -11.48
C GLU A 121 -13.07 29.51 -12.38
N GLY A 122 -13.23 28.37 -13.07
CA GLY A 122 -14.40 28.07 -13.87
C GLY A 122 -15.70 28.06 -13.07
N GLU A 123 -15.70 27.53 -11.85
CA GLU A 123 -16.84 27.58 -10.93
C GLU A 123 -17.20 29.02 -10.53
N LYS A 124 -16.20 29.86 -10.25
CA LYS A 124 -16.42 31.28 -9.91
C LYS A 124 -16.97 32.06 -11.10
N MET A 125 -16.41 31.87 -12.29
CA MET A 125 -16.92 32.47 -13.53
C MET A 125 -18.33 31.98 -13.85
N ALA A 126 -18.60 30.67 -13.76
CA ALA A 126 -19.94 30.13 -13.99
C ALA A 126 -20.98 30.71 -13.02
N GLN A 127 -20.63 30.95 -11.75
CA GLN A 127 -21.51 31.62 -10.80
C GLN A 127 -21.72 33.09 -11.12
N ALA A 128 -20.68 33.82 -11.55
CA ALA A 128 -20.79 35.20 -11.97
C ALA A 128 -21.67 35.35 -13.22
N THR A 129 -21.44 34.52 -14.25
CA THR A 129 -22.24 34.50 -15.48
C THR A 129 -23.68 34.06 -15.19
N LYS A 130 -23.91 33.12 -14.26
CA LYS A 130 -25.28 32.74 -13.84
C LYS A 130 -25.99 33.89 -13.12
N LYS A 131 -25.26 34.70 -12.35
CA LYS A 131 -25.80 35.91 -11.71
C LYS A 131 -26.16 36.99 -12.75
N GLU A 132 -25.27 37.27 -13.69
CA GLU A 132 -25.54 38.25 -14.75
C GLU A 132 -26.65 37.80 -15.72
N ILE A 133 -26.76 36.51 -16.03
CA ILE A 133 -27.87 35.95 -16.82
C ILE A 133 -29.20 36.05 -16.04
N ALA A 134 -29.17 35.86 -14.72
CA ALA A 134 -30.37 36.02 -13.88
C ALA A 134 -30.80 37.48 -13.74
N GLU A 135 -29.85 38.43 -13.67
CA GLU A 135 -30.11 39.87 -13.61
C GLU A 135 -30.62 40.40 -14.97
N SER A 136 -30.01 39.99 -16.08
CA SER A 136 -30.47 40.37 -17.43
C SER A 136 -31.82 39.74 -17.82
N SER A 137 -32.11 38.50 -17.37
CA SER A 137 -33.45 37.90 -17.56
C SER A 137 -34.54 38.60 -16.76
N SER A 138 -34.21 39.24 -15.62
CA SER A 138 -35.17 40.02 -14.82
C SER A 138 -35.49 41.39 -15.43
N ALA A 139 -34.63 41.93 -16.30
CA ALA A 139 -34.85 43.21 -16.98
C ALA A 139 -35.70 43.08 -18.26
N THR A 140 -35.69 41.93 -18.95
CA THR A 140 -36.47 41.76 -20.20
C THR A 140 -37.95 41.39 -19.97
N THR A 141 -38.35 40.99 -18.77
CA THR A 141 -39.77 40.67 -18.47
C THR A 141 -40.60 41.89 -18.02
N ALA A 142 -39.98 43.06 -17.78
CA ALA A 142 -40.67 44.23 -17.22
C ALA A 142 -41.20 45.28 -18.24
N GLU A 143 -40.94 45.13 -19.54
CA GLU A 143 -41.39 46.10 -20.57
C GLU A 143 -42.59 45.63 -21.43
N LYS A 144 -43.26 44.53 -21.05
CA LYS A 144 -44.46 44.06 -21.76
C LYS A 144 -45.60 43.67 -20.81
N GLU A 145 -46.14 44.66 -20.10
CA GLU A 145 -47.54 44.69 -19.67
C GLU A 145 -48.10 46.11 -19.77
#